data_AF-A0A520I432-F1
#
_entry.id   AF-A0A520I432-F1
#
_cell.length_a   1.000
_cell.length_b   1.000
_cell.length_c   1.000
_cell.angle_alpha   90.00
_cell.angle_beta   90.00
_cell.angle_gamma   90.00
#
_symmetry.space_group_name_H-M   'P 1'
#
loop_
_entity.id
_entity.type
_entity.pdbx_description
1 polymer ?
#
loop_
_entity_poly.entity_id
_entity_poly.type
_entity_poly.pdbx_seq_one_letter_code
_entity_poly.pdbx_strand_id
1 'polypeptide(L)'
;MKRLIYLFVSSLLLVNISCKKTLYKEPLAQLDTEVNYITADDARRAITAAYAPAAGNNWCCSYIGTGYMHWVLGNVASDDTEKGGESGSDQLYAQQVQLFNIPADNDATRFAYQVQYVGIRRVNLALENIPSIDMDDALKTRYLAEAKFMRAWYYSNLVRTFGDVPLILSSEIQTTGVSRTPKAQIYAQIIKDLTEAEAVLPSAAQYPAADHGRATRGAARAYLGKAYLYMKDFPKAEEWFGKVISSNDYVLNTDYLEMFLRTGETSREHIFQV
;
A
#
# COMPACT_ATOMS: atom_id res chain seq x y z
N MET A 1 -18.27 -51.91 -52.64
CA MET A 1 -17.83 -52.21 -51.26
C MET A 1 -16.43 -51.70 -50.94
N LYS A 2 -15.38 -51.98 -51.75
CA LYS A 2 -14.01 -51.47 -51.50
C LYS A 2 -13.91 -49.93 -51.38
N ARG A 3 -14.63 -49.16 -52.22
CA ARG A 3 -14.69 -47.68 -52.12
C ARG A 3 -15.35 -47.14 -50.84
N LEU A 4 -16.33 -47.86 -50.29
CA LEU A 4 -16.99 -47.49 -49.02
C LEU A 4 -16.08 -47.78 -47.82
N ILE A 5 -15.25 -48.82 -47.90
CA ILE A 5 -14.23 -49.14 -46.88
C ILE A 5 -13.15 -48.04 -46.84
N TYR A 6 -12.69 -47.55 -48.00
CA TYR A 6 -11.71 -46.44 -48.02
C TYR A 6 -12.27 -45.13 -47.46
N LEU A 7 -13.55 -44.82 -47.69
CA LEU A 7 -14.22 -43.66 -47.08
C LEU A 7 -14.40 -43.82 -45.56
N PHE A 8 -14.71 -45.03 -45.08
CA PHE A 8 -14.85 -45.31 -43.66
C PHE A 8 -13.50 -45.28 -42.92
N VAL A 9 -12.44 -45.80 -43.53
CA VAL A 9 -11.07 -45.76 -42.99
C VAL A 9 -10.51 -44.33 -43.00
N SER A 10 -10.78 -43.54 -44.04
CA SER A 10 -10.41 -42.11 -44.09
C SER A 10 -11.18 -41.28 -43.05
N SER A 11 -12.43 -41.62 -42.76
CA SER A 11 -13.24 -41.00 -41.71
C SER A 11 -12.73 -41.35 -40.31
N LEU A 12 -12.32 -42.60 -40.06
CA LEU A 12 -11.78 -43.05 -38.78
C LEU A 12 -10.40 -42.43 -38.45
N LEU A 13 -9.59 -42.14 -39.47
CA LEU A 13 -8.29 -41.47 -39.33
C LEU A 13 -8.39 -39.99 -38.94
N LEU A 14 -9.51 -39.33 -39.25
CA LEU A 14 -9.74 -37.91 -38.93
C LEU A 14 -10.22 -37.69 -37.48
N VAL A 15 -10.73 -38.71 -36.79
CA VAL A 15 -11.22 -38.59 -35.40
C VAL A 15 -10.07 -38.54 -34.37
N ASN A 16 -8.83 -38.87 -34.77
CA ASN A 16 -7.66 -38.87 -33.88
C ASN A 16 -6.87 -37.55 -33.90
N ILE A 17 -7.26 -36.57 -34.72
CA ILE A 17 -6.74 -35.19 -34.62
C ILE A 17 -7.63 -34.42 -33.62
N SER A 18 -7.81 -35.01 -32.43
CA SER A 18 -8.35 -34.28 -31.29
C SER A 18 -7.26 -33.33 -30.83
N CYS A 19 -7.49 -32.02 -31.02
CA CYS A 19 -6.64 -30.98 -30.48
C CYS A 19 -6.53 -31.16 -28.95
N LYS A 20 -5.42 -31.73 -28.47
CA LYS A 20 -5.06 -31.73 -27.04
C LYS A 20 -4.77 -30.31 -26.49
N LYS A 21 -4.93 -29.26 -27.30
CA LYS A 21 -4.71 -27.84 -26.93
C LYS A 21 -6.02 -27.09 -26.69
N THR A 22 -7.02 -27.76 -26.13
CA THR A 22 -8.21 -27.06 -25.66
C THR A 22 -7.91 -26.43 -24.29
N LEU A 23 -7.64 -25.12 -24.36
CA LEU A 23 -8.02 -24.12 -23.37
C LEU A 23 -7.34 -24.14 -21.99
N TYR A 24 -6.01 -24.23 -21.94
CA TYR A 24 -5.26 -23.53 -20.90
C TYR A 24 -4.82 -22.19 -21.48
N LYS A 25 -5.65 -21.16 -21.30
CA LYS A 25 -5.16 -19.78 -21.31
C LYS A 25 -4.86 -19.46 -19.88
N GLU A 26 -3.59 -19.19 -19.57
CA GLU A 26 -3.28 -18.48 -18.33
C GLU A 26 -4.20 -17.25 -18.25
N PRO A 27 -4.82 -16.98 -17.10
CA PRO A 27 -5.59 -15.76 -16.95
C PRO A 27 -4.71 -14.57 -17.30
N LEU A 28 -4.96 -13.93 -18.45
CA LEU A 28 -4.19 -12.79 -18.97
C LEU A 28 -4.12 -11.61 -17.99
N ALA A 29 -4.93 -11.62 -16.93
CA ALA A 29 -5.09 -10.58 -15.94
C ALA A 29 -4.71 -11.00 -14.49
N GLN A 30 -4.16 -12.20 -14.29
CA GLN A 30 -3.54 -12.54 -13.00
C GLN A 30 -2.02 -12.58 -13.17
N LEU A 31 -1.32 -11.92 -12.24
CA LEU A 31 0.12 -12.07 -12.12
C LEU A 31 0.37 -13.48 -11.60
N ASP A 32 0.70 -14.40 -12.50
CA ASP A 32 1.17 -15.72 -12.12
C ASP A 32 2.52 -15.58 -11.42
N THR A 33 2.62 -16.09 -10.19
CA THR A 33 3.86 -16.12 -9.40
C THR A 33 4.89 -17.08 -9.97
N GLU A 34 4.52 -17.97 -10.91
CA GLU A 34 5.48 -18.81 -11.64
C GLU A 34 6.25 -18.03 -12.73
N VAL A 35 5.71 -16.89 -13.19
CA VAL A 35 6.30 -16.05 -14.26
C VAL A 35 6.73 -14.66 -13.76
N ASN A 36 6.20 -14.22 -12.61
CA ASN A 36 6.55 -12.98 -11.93
C ASN A 36 7.27 -13.31 -10.61
N TYR A 37 8.14 -12.44 -10.10
CA TYR A 37 9.01 -12.70 -8.93
C TYR A 37 10.15 -13.69 -9.22
N ILE A 38 10.84 -13.52 -10.34
CA ILE A 38 12.02 -14.34 -10.70
C ILE A 38 13.31 -13.54 -10.57
N THR A 39 13.26 -12.25 -10.91
CA THR A 39 14.44 -11.38 -11.02
C THR A 39 14.44 -10.27 -9.97
N ALA A 40 15.60 -9.65 -9.77
CA ALA A 40 15.71 -8.46 -8.93
C ALA A 40 14.84 -7.29 -9.41
N ASP A 41 14.58 -7.16 -10.73
CA ASP A 41 13.67 -6.13 -11.24
C ASP A 41 12.21 -6.44 -10.88
N ASP A 42 11.82 -7.71 -10.83
CA ASP A 42 10.48 -8.11 -10.37
C ASP A 42 10.29 -7.74 -8.90
N ALA A 43 11.30 -7.97 -8.05
CA ALA A 43 11.28 -7.54 -6.65
C ALA A 43 11.11 -6.02 -6.53
N ARG A 44 11.87 -5.25 -7.32
CA ARG A 44 11.76 -3.79 -7.37
C ARG A 44 10.36 -3.34 -7.78
N ARG A 45 9.79 -3.93 -8.84
CA ARG A 45 8.44 -3.63 -9.33
C ARG A 45 7.37 -3.98 -8.30
N ALA A 46 7.50 -5.11 -7.62
CA ALA A 46 6.56 -5.53 -6.57
C ALA A 46 6.53 -4.52 -5.41
N ILE A 47 7.70 -4.07 -4.96
CA ILE A 47 7.78 -3.01 -3.94
C ILE A 47 7.20 -1.70 -4.46
N THR A 48 7.55 -1.26 -5.67
CA THR A 48 6.95 -0.05 -6.26
C THR A 48 5.42 -0.16 -6.35
N ALA A 49 4.88 -1.33 -6.71
CA ALA A 49 3.45 -1.58 -6.72
C ALA A 49 2.84 -1.49 -5.32
N ALA A 50 3.56 -1.92 -4.28
CA ALA A 50 3.16 -1.79 -2.90
C ALA A 50 3.12 -0.33 -2.39
N TYR A 51 3.90 0.59 -2.98
CA TYR A 51 3.80 2.04 -2.68
C TYR A 51 2.66 2.73 -3.43
N ALA A 52 2.36 2.31 -4.66
CA ALA A 52 1.48 3.04 -5.56
C ALA A 52 0.10 3.45 -4.97
N PRO A 53 -0.59 2.63 -4.15
CA PRO A 53 -1.87 3.03 -3.55
C PRO A 53 -1.74 4.20 -2.55
N ALA A 54 -0.54 4.48 -2.04
CA ALA A 54 -0.30 5.62 -1.15
C ALA A 54 -0.20 6.96 -1.90
N ALA A 55 0.19 6.95 -3.19
CA ALA A 55 0.35 8.13 -4.02
C ALA A 55 -0.97 8.67 -4.63
N GLY A 56 -2.10 7.99 -4.40
CA GLY A 56 -3.40 8.45 -4.87
C GLY A 56 -3.84 9.73 -4.13
N ASN A 57 -4.06 10.84 -4.84
CA ASN A 57 -4.56 12.09 -4.25
C ASN A 57 -6.06 12.36 -4.50
N ASN A 58 -6.74 11.42 -5.16
CA ASN A 58 -8.18 11.38 -5.41
C ASN A 58 -8.86 12.67 -5.93
N TRP A 59 -8.11 13.59 -6.54
CA TRP A 59 -8.72 14.48 -7.52
C TRP A 59 -9.18 13.63 -8.69
N CYS A 60 -10.44 13.78 -9.07
CA CYS A 60 -10.97 13.10 -10.24
C CYS A 60 -10.00 13.32 -11.41
N CYS A 61 -9.76 12.24 -12.18
CA CYS A 61 -8.87 12.21 -13.35
C CYS A 61 -7.38 11.92 -13.12
N SER A 62 -6.92 11.52 -11.92
CA SER A 62 -5.53 11.02 -11.77
C SER A 62 -5.40 9.53 -12.14
N TYR A 63 -4.41 9.21 -12.98
CA TYR A 63 -4.01 7.84 -13.36
C TYR A 63 -3.58 6.98 -12.16
N ILE A 64 -3.33 7.58 -11.00
CA ILE A 64 -2.79 6.95 -9.78
C ILE A 64 -3.90 6.44 -8.84
N GLY A 65 -5.18 6.61 -9.20
CA GLY A 65 -6.32 5.99 -8.50
C GLY A 65 -6.73 6.69 -7.20
N THR A 66 -7.65 6.06 -6.47
CA THR A 66 -8.25 6.60 -5.24
C THR A 66 -7.27 6.55 -4.07
N GLY A 67 -7.21 7.62 -3.27
CA GLY A 67 -6.36 7.75 -2.09
C GLY A 67 -7.09 7.56 -0.76
N TYR A 68 -6.39 7.73 0.37
CA TYR A 68 -6.97 7.60 1.73
C TYR A 68 -8.03 8.67 2.07
N MET A 69 -8.25 9.68 1.22
CA MET A 69 -9.20 10.78 1.49
C MET A 69 -8.82 11.63 2.71
N HIS A 70 -7.51 11.88 2.92
CA HIS A 70 -7.00 12.69 4.03
C HIS A 70 -7.67 14.06 4.14
N TRP A 71 -7.94 14.73 3.01
CA TRP A 71 -8.59 16.05 3.04
C TRP A 71 -10.03 15.99 3.58
N VAL A 72 -10.75 14.90 3.34
CA VAL A 72 -12.12 14.72 3.86
C VAL A 72 -12.11 14.24 5.30
N LEU A 73 -11.46 13.10 5.55
CA LEU A 73 -11.54 12.39 6.83
C LEU A 73 -10.64 13.01 7.91
N GLY A 74 -9.64 13.80 7.50
CA GLY A 74 -8.69 14.45 8.41
C GLY A 74 -8.88 15.96 8.57
N ASN A 75 -9.39 16.67 7.56
CA ASN A 75 -9.61 18.13 7.65
C ASN A 75 -11.09 18.49 7.65
N VAL A 76 -11.88 18.07 6.66
CA VAL A 76 -13.32 18.43 6.61
C VAL A 76 -14.11 17.83 7.78
N ALA A 77 -13.62 16.73 8.36
CA ALA A 77 -14.16 16.15 9.59
C ALA A 77 -13.72 16.90 10.88
N SER A 78 -13.02 18.03 10.76
CA SER A 78 -12.57 18.89 11.87
C SER A 78 -13.25 20.25 11.82
N ASP A 79 -12.91 21.12 12.78
CA ASP A 79 -13.35 22.51 12.85
C ASP A 79 -12.43 23.51 12.13
N ASP A 80 -11.33 23.04 11.51
CA ASP A 80 -10.38 23.90 10.80
C ASP A 80 -10.79 24.22 9.35
N THR A 81 -11.67 23.40 8.75
CA THR A 81 -12.02 23.53 7.33
C THR A 81 -13.49 23.24 7.06
N GLU A 82 -14.05 23.96 6.09
CA GLU A 82 -15.33 23.65 5.47
C GLU A 82 -15.07 22.92 4.15
N LYS A 83 -15.99 22.04 3.71
CA LYS A 83 -15.91 21.37 2.40
C LYS A 83 -15.67 22.37 1.26
N GLY A 84 -16.31 23.54 1.34
CA GLY A 84 -16.47 24.47 0.22
C GLY A 84 -17.28 23.85 -0.92
N GLY A 85 -17.65 24.59 -1.97
CA GLY A 85 -18.32 24.03 -3.14
C GLY A 85 -19.33 24.97 -3.79
N GLU A 86 -19.69 24.67 -5.04
CA GLU A 86 -20.61 25.49 -5.83
C GLU A 86 -22.09 25.32 -5.40
N SER A 87 -22.46 24.13 -4.93
CA SER A 87 -23.85 23.80 -4.55
C SER A 87 -23.92 22.70 -3.50
N GLY A 88 -25.12 22.45 -2.95
CA GLY A 88 -25.35 21.39 -1.96
C GLY A 88 -25.23 19.95 -2.48
N SER A 89 -25.16 19.73 -3.80
CA SER A 89 -24.94 18.40 -4.39
C SER A 89 -23.48 18.15 -4.78
N ASP A 90 -22.65 19.20 -4.79
CA ASP A 90 -21.24 19.10 -5.13
C ASP A 90 -20.46 18.35 -4.04
N GLN A 91 -19.73 17.30 -4.40
CA GLN A 91 -18.98 16.43 -3.47
C GLN A 91 -19.78 16.02 -2.22
N LEU A 92 -21.02 15.53 -2.40
CA LEU A 92 -21.94 15.19 -1.31
C LEU A 92 -21.30 14.30 -0.23
N TYR A 93 -20.42 13.37 -0.62
CA TYR A 93 -19.72 12.49 0.33
C TYR A 93 -18.92 13.27 1.39
N ALA A 94 -18.35 14.43 1.03
CA ALA A 94 -17.55 15.23 1.95
C ALA A 94 -18.44 16.10 2.84
N GLN A 95 -19.57 16.58 2.32
CA GLN A 95 -20.58 17.26 3.13
C GLN A 95 -21.18 16.31 4.19
N GLN A 96 -21.46 15.07 3.82
CA GLN A 96 -21.94 14.04 4.75
C GLN A 96 -20.95 13.80 5.90
N VAL A 97 -19.63 13.82 5.60
CA VAL A 97 -18.59 13.74 6.63
C VAL A 97 -18.56 14.98 7.50
N GLN A 98 -18.60 16.18 6.91
CA GLN A 98 -18.61 17.44 7.65
C GLN A 98 -19.78 17.52 8.65
N LEU A 99 -20.96 17.06 8.23
CA LEU A 99 -22.18 17.06 9.04
C LEU A 99 -22.28 15.85 9.98
N PHE A 100 -21.28 14.96 10.00
CA PHE A 100 -21.29 13.71 10.75
C PHE A 100 -22.52 12.82 10.47
N ASN A 101 -23.10 12.94 9.27
CA ASN A 101 -24.23 12.14 8.79
C ASN A 101 -23.76 11.22 7.65
N ILE A 102 -22.88 10.28 8.00
CA ILE A 102 -22.15 9.44 7.05
C ILE A 102 -22.95 8.16 6.76
N PRO A 103 -23.53 7.99 5.56
CA PRO A 103 -24.21 6.76 5.20
C PRO A 103 -23.21 5.62 4.91
N ALA A 104 -23.69 4.38 4.94
CA ALA A 104 -22.85 3.19 4.74
C ALA A 104 -22.22 3.08 3.34
N ASP A 105 -22.78 3.77 2.35
CA ASP A 105 -22.31 3.82 0.97
C ASP A 105 -21.45 5.07 0.65
N ASN A 106 -21.08 5.85 1.68
CA ASN A 106 -20.27 7.06 1.52
C ASN A 106 -18.92 6.80 0.83
N ASP A 107 -18.70 7.45 -0.30
CA ASP A 107 -17.52 7.28 -1.14
C ASP A 107 -16.19 7.55 -0.41
N ALA A 108 -16.12 8.55 0.49
CA ALA A 108 -14.88 8.86 1.20
C ALA A 108 -14.46 7.71 2.11
N THR A 109 -15.41 7.16 2.87
CA THR A 109 -15.14 5.99 3.73
C THR A 109 -14.84 4.73 2.92
N ARG A 110 -15.57 4.51 1.81
CA ARG A 110 -15.34 3.37 0.91
C ARG A 110 -13.93 3.40 0.33
N PHE A 111 -13.47 4.54 -0.19
CA PHE A 111 -12.13 4.68 -0.75
C PHE A 111 -11.05 4.58 0.32
N ALA A 112 -11.22 5.25 1.46
CA ALA A 112 -10.30 5.17 2.59
C ALA A 112 -10.15 3.75 3.15
N TYR A 113 -11.15 2.88 2.97
CA TYR A 113 -11.05 1.47 3.34
C TYR A 113 -10.41 0.64 2.21
N GLN A 114 -10.95 0.71 0.99
CA GLN A 114 -10.56 -0.15 -0.13
C GLN A 114 -9.10 0.02 -0.53
N VAL A 115 -8.62 1.26 -0.68
CA VAL A 115 -7.25 1.51 -1.15
C VAL A 115 -6.19 0.93 -0.19
N GLN A 116 -6.47 0.96 1.11
CA GLN A 116 -5.54 0.46 2.12
C GLN A 116 -5.41 -1.05 2.03
N TYR A 117 -6.52 -1.77 1.84
CA TYR A 117 -6.48 -3.23 1.65
C TYR A 117 -5.88 -3.65 0.30
N VAL A 118 -6.03 -2.82 -0.75
CA VAL A 118 -5.29 -3.02 -2.01
C VAL A 118 -3.78 -2.92 -1.74
N GLY A 119 -3.35 -1.89 -0.99
CA GLY A 119 -1.96 -1.73 -0.56
C GLY A 119 -1.45 -2.91 0.27
N ILE A 120 -2.20 -3.31 1.30
CA ILE A 120 -1.88 -4.45 2.17
C ILE A 120 -1.73 -5.74 1.36
N ARG A 121 -2.61 -5.99 0.38
CA ARG A 121 -2.49 -7.18 -0.47
C ARG A 121 -1.22 -7.17 -1.30
N ARG A 122 -0.85 -6.02 -1.90
CA ARG A 122 0.40 -5.90 -2.67
C ARG A 122 1.63 -6.07 -1.80
N VAL A 123 1.58 -5.56 -0.57
CA VAL A 123 2.62 -5.79 0.43
C VAL A 123 2.72 -7.28 0.78
N ASN A 124 1.62 -7.95 1.08
CA ASN A 124 1.65 -9.37 1.45
C ASN A 124 2.19 -10.23 0.29
N LEU A 125 1.81 -9.94 -0.96
CA LEU A 125 2.41 -10.58 -2.14
C LEU A 125 3.92 -10.39 -2.19
N ALA A 126 4.42 -9.17 -1.97
CA ALA A 126 5.86 -8.92 -1.93
C ALA A 126 6.56 -9.68 -0.80
N LEU A 127 5.99 -9.69 0.40
CA LEU A 127 6.56 -10.39 1.56
C LEU A 127 6.60 -11.91 1.38
N GLU A 128 5.66 -12.49 0.65
CA GLU A 128 5.60 -13.92 0.37
C GLU A 128 6.51 -14.36 -0.77
N ASN A 129 6.66 -13.54 -1.82
CA ASN A 129 7.32 -13.96 -3.06
C ASN A 129 8.76 -13.42 -3.24
N ILE A 130 9.09 -12.25 -2.69
CA ILE A 130 10.48 -11.74 -2.78
C ILE A 130 11.52 -12.65 -2.10
N PRO A 131 11.23 -13.34 -0.98
CA PRO A 131 12.23 -14.19 -0.33
C PRO A 131 12.80 -15.30 -1.22
N SER A 132 12.04 -15.81 -2.20
CA SER A 132 12.48 -16.87 -3.12
C SER A 132 13.29 -16.38 -4.31
N ILE A 133 13.41 -15.06 -4.52
CA ILE A 133 14.17 -14.48 -5.63
C ILE A 133 15.67 -14.60 -5.34
N ASP A 134 16.44 -15.10 -6.32
CA ASP A 134 17.90 -15.03 -6.28
C ASP A 134 18.37 -13.62 -6.68
N MET A 135 18.89 -12.86 -5.70
CA MET A 135 19.30 -11.47 -5.84
C MET A 135 20.19 -11.07 -4.66
N ASP A 136 20.78 -9.87 -4.72
CA ASP A 136 21.53 -9.30 -3.62
C ASP A 136 20.74 -9.30 -2.30
N ASP A 137 21.32 -9.91 -1.26
CA ASP A 137 20.64 -10.13 0.02
C ASP A 137 20.39 -8.83 0.79
N ALA A 138 21.27 -7.83 0.67
CA ALA A 138 21.07 -6.53 1.30
C ALA A 138 19.88 -5.81 0.66
N LEU A 139 19.80 -5.82 -0.67
CA LEU A 139 18.68 -5.25 -1.42
C LEU A 139 17.36 -5.98 -1.14
N LYS A 140 17.39 -7.33 -1.08
CA LYS A 140 16.24 -8.17 -0.73
C LYS A 140 15.71 -7.82 0.65
N THR A 141 16.59 -7.76 1.65
CA THR A 141 16.22 -7.44 3.02
C THR A 141 15.66 -6.02 3.11
N ARG A 142 16.26 -5.05 2.40
CA ARG A 142 15.74 -3.68 2.29
C ARG A 142 14.33 -3.64 1.71
N TYR A 143 14.07 -4.38 0.62
CA TYR A 143 12.74 -4.46 0.00
C TYR A 143 11.68 -5.06 0.93
N LEU A 144 12.02 -6.12 1.66
CA LEU A 144 11.11 -6.68 2.66
C LEU A 144 10.84 -5.71 3.82
N ALA A 145 11.83 -4.92 4.23
CA ALA A 145 11.67 -3.87 5.24
C ALA A 145 10.77 -2.72 4.75
N GLU A 146 10.95 -2.26 3.51
CA GLU A 146 10.07 -1.28 2.87
C GLU A 146 8.62 -1.79 2.80
N ALA A 147 8.42 -3.06 2.42
CA ALA A 147 7.11 -3.69 2.41
C ALA A 147 6.45 -3.67 3.80
N LYS A 148 7.18 -4.08 4.86
CA LYS A 148 6.67 -4.03 6.25
C LYS A 148 6.29 -2.61 6.68
N PHE A 149 7.14 -1.64 6.39
CA PHE A 149 6.82 -0.22 6.66
C PHE A 149 5.51 0.18 5.99
N MET A 150 5.32 -0.17 4.71
CA MET A 150 4.08 0.13 3.98
C MET A 150 2.87 -0.58 4.58
N ARG A 151 2.98 -1.85 5.02
CA ARG A 151 1.86 -2.53 5.72
C ARG A 151 1.46 -1.77 6.98
N ALA A 152 2.44 -1.36 7.77
CA ALA A 152 2.21 -0.55 8.96
C ALA A 152 1.58 0.81 8.64
N TRP A 153 1.99 1.45 7.55
CA TRP A 153 1.39 2.70 7.07
C TRP A 153 -0.09 2.51 6.72
N TYR A 154 -0.43 1.49 5.95
CA TYR A 154 -1.81 1.16 5.57
C TYR A 154 -2.68 0.82 6.80
N TYR A 155 -2.16 0.03 7.74
CA TYR A 155 -2.89 -0.28 8.97
C TYR A 155 -3.04 0.93 9.89
N SER A 156 -2.04 1.80 9.97
CA SER A 156 -2.11 3.04 10.76
C SER A 156 -3.23 3.96 10.26
N ASN A 157 -3.44 3.99 8.96
CA ASN A 157 -4.56 4.69 8.33
C ASN A 157 -5.92 4.04 8.68
N LEU A 158 -6.03 2.72 8.50
CA LEU A 158 -7.26 1.99 8.81
C LEU A 158 -7.68 2.12 10.29
N VAL A 159 -6.76 1.88 11.22
CA VAL A 159 -7.08 1.86 12.66
C VAL A 159 -7.48 3.23 13.18
N ARG A 160 -6.92 4.32 12.63
CA ARG A 160 -7.24 5.69 13.01
C ARG A 160 -8.64 6.11 12.57
N THR A 161 -9.09 5.64 11.40
CA THR A 161 -10.43 5.97 10.88
C THR A 161 -11.51 5.04 11.41
N PHE A 162 -11.25 3.74 11.48
CA PHE A 162 -12.28 2.72 11.69
C PHE A 162 -12.18 2.00 13.04
N GLY A 163 -11.12 2.23 13.82
CA GLY A 163 -10.84 1.48 15.04
C GLY A 163 -10.50 0.02 14.71
N ASP A 164 -11.34 -0.91 15.15
CA ASP A 164 -11.14 -2.34 14.89
C ASP A 164 -11.31 -2.63 13.38
N VAL A 165 -10.40 -3.39 12.79
CA VAL A 165 -10.43 -3.73 11.35
C VAL A 165 -9.89 -5.14 11.14
N PRO A 166 -10.21 -5.83 10.03
CA PRO A 166 -9.57 -7.09 9.69
C PRO A 166 -8.04 -7.05 9.63
N LEU A 167 -7.38 -7.97 10.33
CA LEU A 167 -5.93 -8.16 10.24
C LEU A 167 -5.62 -9.25 9.21
N ILE A 168 -5.09 -8.86 8.05
CA ILE A 168 -4.82 -9.70 6.89
C ILE A 168 -3.32 -9.64 6.61
N LEU A 169 -2.62 -10.72 6.96
CA LEU A 169 -1.15 -10.84 6.82
C LEU A 169 -0.72 -11.80 5.71
N SER A 170 -1.68 -12.32 4.95
CA SER A 170 -1.51 -13.20 3.79
C SER A 170 -2.02 -12.52 2.51
N SER A 171 -1.50 -12.90 1.35
CA SER A 171 -2.01 -12.47 0.03
C SER A 171 -3.27 -13.24 -0.41
N GLU A 172 -3.58 -14.34 0.27
CA GLU A 172 -4.75 -15.17 0.01
C GLU A 172 -6.04 -14.37 0.24
N ILE A 173 -6.94 -14.42 -0.74
CA ILE A 173 -8.22 -13.70 -0.68
C ILE A 173 -9.23 -14.57 0.06
N GLN A 174 -9.47 -14.25 1.32
CA GLN A 174 -10.57 -14.81 2.08
C GLN A 174 -11.85 -14.02 1.80
N THR A 175 -12.85 -14.68 1.18
CA THR A 175 -14.12 -14.05 0.81
C THR A 175 -15.20 -14.18 1.88
N THR A 176 -15.00 -15.02 2.90
CA THR A 176 -15.95 -15.27 3.98
C THR A 176 -15.21 -15.40 5.31
N GLY A 177 -15.90 -15.14 6.43
CA GLY A 177 -15.35 -15.35 7.78
C GLY A 177 -14.33 -14.31 8.26
N VAL A 178 -14.09 -13.23 7.51
CA VAL A 178 -13.15 -12.17 7.89
C VAL A 178 -13.77 -11.31 8.99
N SER A 179 -13.28 -11.46 10.22
CA SER A 179 -13.74 -10.70 11.39
C SER A 179 -12.87 -9.48 11.66
N ARG A 180 -13.46 -8.48 12.34
CA ARG A 180 -12.71 -7.30 12.81
C ARG A 180 -11.80 -7.72 13.94
N THR A 181 -10.53 -7.36 13.84
CA THR A 181 -9.52 -7.57 14.88
C THR A 181 -9.46 -6.33 15.78
N PRO A 182 -9.38 -6.49 17.13
CA PRO A 182 -9.32 -5.35 18.04
C PRO A 182 -8.16 -4.39 17.71
N LYS A 183 -8.39 -3.09 17.82
CA LYS A 183 -7.41 -2.04 17.50
C LYS A 183 -6.06 -2.25 18.19
N ALA A 184 -6.05 -2.79 19.42
CA ALA A 184 -4.83 -3.07 20.16
C ALA A 184 -3.93 -4.09 19.45
N GLN A 185 -4.51 -5.11 18.82
CA GLN A 185 -3.78 -6.10 18.04
C GLN A 185 -3.31 -5.53 16.70
N ILE A 186 -4.09 -4.62 16.09
CA ILE A 186 -3.66 -3.87 14.90
C ILE A 186 -2.42 -3.03 15.22
N TYR A 187 -2.42 -2.28 16.33
CA TYR A 187 -1.26 -1.53 16.77
C TYR A 187 -0.05 -2.43 17.10
N ALA A 188 -0.27 -3.60 17.72
CA ALA A 188 0.80 -4.56 17.95
C ALA A 188 1.47 -5.00 16.63
N GLN A 189 0.68 -5.26 15.58
CA GLN A 189 1.22 -5.57 14.26
C GLN A 189 1.95 -4.37 13.64
N ILE A 190 1.40 -3.15 13.73
CA ILE A 190 2.05 -1.93 13.24
C ILE A 190 3.42 -1.77 13.89
N ILE A 191 3.51 -1.91 15.22
CA ILE A 191 4.76 -1.78 15.97
C ILE A 191 5.76 -2.85 15.55
N LYS A 192 5.31 -4.11 15.38
CA LYS A 192 6.16 -5.21 14.92
C LYS A 192 6.77 -4.90 13.55
N ASP A 193 5.93 -4.57 12.57
CA ASP A 193 6.37 -4.29 11.21
C ASP A 193 7.31 -3.08 11.15
N LEU A 194 7.02 -2.00 11.88
CA LEU A 194 7.88 -0.82 11.91
C LEU A 194 9.21 -1.07 12.63
N THR A 195 9.22 -1.85 13.72
CA THR A 195 10.46 -2.19 14.44
C THR A 195 11.37 -3.06 13.57
N GLU A 196 10.81 -4.05 12.88
CA GLU A 196 11.55 -4.88 11.94
C GLU A 196 12.05 -4.08 10.73
N ALA A 197 11.27 -3.10 10.25
CA ALA A 197 11.69 -2.22 9.18
C ALA A 197 12.81 -1.26 9.63
N GLU A 198 12.69 -0.64 10.81
CA GLU A 198 13.69 0.30 11.34
C GLU A 198 15.08 -0.32 11.45
N ALA A 199 15.15 -1.58 11.89
CA ALA A 199 16.42 -2.30 12.06
C ALA A 199 17.20 -2.50 10.74
N VAL A 200 16.51 -2.43 9.59
CA VAL A 200 17.07 -2.76 8.28
C VAL A 200 17.18 -1.54 7.37
N LEU A 201 16.19 -0.64 7.39
CA LEU A 201 16.11 0.46 6.43
C LEU A 201 17.37 1.36 6.53
N PRO A 202 17.89 1.86 5.40
CA PRO A 202 18.95 2.86 5.39
C PRO A 202 18.47 4.20 5.98
N SER A 203 19.42 5.02 6.45
CA SER A 203 19.12 6.42 6.75
C SER A 203 18.82 7.21 5.47
N ALA A 204 18.19 8.38 5.59
CA ALA A 204 17.84 9.19 4.43
C ALA A 204 19.07 9.59 3.60
N ALA A 205 20.21 9.88 4.25
CA ALA A 205 21.46 10.23 3.57
C ALA A 205 22.09 9.08 2.77
N GLN A 206 21.68 7.83 3.02
CA GLN A 206 22.21 6.65 2.32
C GLN A 206 21.44 6.32 1.03
N TYR A 207 20.25 6.90 0.82
CA TYR A 207 19.47 6.66 -0.38
C TYR A 207 19.99 7.53 -1.54
N PRO A 208 20.17 6.96 -2.76
CA PRO A 208 20.46 7.75 -3.94
C PRO A 208 19.23 8.58 -4.33
N ALA A 209 19.45 9.66 -5.08
CA ALA A 209 18.38 10.57 -5.48
C ALA A 209 17.24 9.88 -6.26
N ALA A 210 17.57 8.84 -7.04
CA ALA A 210 16.59 8.04 -7.79
C ALA A 210 15.62 7.24 -6.89
N ASP A 211 15.95 7.07 -5.62
CA ASP A 211 15.15 6.37 -4.62
C ASP A 211 14.48 7.34 -3.61
N HIS A 212 14.46 8.65 -3.88
CA HIS A 212 13.68 9.60 -3.08
C HIS A 212 12.20 9.18 -3.01
N GLY A 213 11.60 9.31 -1.82
CA GLY A 213 10.22 8.87 -1.53
C GLY A 213 10.12 7.44 -0.98
N ARG A 214 11.19 6.64 -1.01
CA ARG A 214 11.20 5.35 -0.31
C ARG A 214 11.24 5.52 1.21
N ALA A 215 10.69 4.53 1.91
CA ALA A 215 10.76 4.47 3.36
C ALA A 215 12.20 4.42 3.86
N THR A 216 12.51 5.24 4.85
CA THR A 216 13.83 5.33 5.49
C THR A 216 13.75 4.86 6.94
N ARG A 217 14.91 4.65 7.58
CA ARG A 217 14.98 4.37 9.02
C ARG A 217 14.29 5.47 9.84
N GLY A 218 14.50 6.73 9.48
CA GLY A 218 13.87 7.86 10.15
C GLY A 218 12.35 7.88 9.95
N ALA A 219 11.85 7.48 8.78
CA ALA A 219 10.43 7.27 8.56
C ALA A 219 9.85 6.19 9.48
N ALA A 220 10.49 5.03 9.59
CA ALA A 220 10.04 3.96 10.49
C ALA A 220 10.00 4.43 11.95
N ARG A 221 11.04 5.16 12.41
CA ARG A 221 11.08 5.77 13.75
C ARG A 221 9.96 6.79 13.97
N ALA A 222 9.71 7.67 13.01
CA ALA A 222 8.65 8.67 13.12
C ALA A 222 7.27 8.00 13.19
N TYR A 223 7.02 6.95 12.41
CA TYR A 223 5.76 6.21 12.46
C TYR A 223 5.63 5.35 13.72
N LEU A 224 6.72 4.85 14.31
CA LEU A 224 6.70 4.24 15.65
C LEU A 224 6.28 5.25 16.71
N GLY A 225 6.89 6.44 16.70
CA GLY A 225 6.51 7.54 17.60
C GLY A 225 5.02 7.88 17.47
N LYS A 226 4.52 7.98 16.22
CA LYS A 226 3.07 8.20 15.97
C LYS A 226 2.23 7.05 16.51
N ALA A 227 2.59 5.79 16.28
CA ALA A 227 1.82 4.64 16.78
C ALA A 227 1.70 4.65 18.31
N TYR A 228 2.81 4.84 19.03
CA TYR A 228 2.80 4.96 20.50
C TYR A 228 2.02 6.18 20.97
N LEU A 229 2.09 7.31 20.26
CA LEU A 229 1.31 8.51 20.57
C LEU A 229 -0.20 8.23 20.50
N TYR A 230 -0.69 7.56 19.44
CA TYR A 230 -2.10 7.18 19.33
C TYR A 230 -2.53 6.15 20.38
N MET A 231 -1.59 5.31 20.86
CA MET A 231 -1.82 4.42 21.99
C MET A 231 -1.74 5.11 23.35
N LYS A 232 -1.41 6.42 23.39
CA LYS A 232 -1.18 7.23 24.59
C LYS A 232 0.01 6.75 25.45
N ASP A 233 0.95 6.03 24.85
CA ASP A 233 2.24 5.73 25.47
C ASP A 233 3.22 6.87 25.15
N PHE A 234 3.06 7.97 25.87
CA PHE A 234 3.85 9.19 25.65
C PHE A 234 5.36 8.98 25.87
N PRO A 235 5.83 8.25 26.89
CA PRO A 235 7.25 7.96 27.05
C PRO A 235 7.85 7.22 25.85
N LYS A 236 7.16 6.23 25.29
CA LYS A 236 7.63 5.55 24.07
C LYS A 236 7.56 6.44 22.84
N ALA A 237 6.52 7.26 22.72
CA ALA A 237 6.43 8.23 21.63
C ALA A 237 7.62 9.20 21.64
N GLU A 238 7.93 9.78 22.79
CA GLU A 238 9.08 10.66 23.01
C GLU A 238 10.40 9.97 22.65
N GLU A 239 10.61 8.73 23.12
CA GLU A 239 11.80 7.94 22.80
C GLU A 239 12.03 7.82 21.29
N TRP A 240 10.98 7.46 20.53
CA TRP A 240 11.08 7.24 19.09
C TRP A 240 11.20 8.54 18.28
N PHE A 241 10.49 9.60 18.67
CA PHE A 241 10.67 10.92 18.06
C PHE A 241 12.07 11.49 18.35
N GLY A 242 12.58 11.30 19.57
CA GLY A 242 13.93 11.69 19.96
C GLY A 242 15.01 11.03 19.09
N LYS A 243 14.82 9.76 18.67
CA LYS A 243 15.72 9.07 17.74
C LYS A 243 15.70 9.65 16.31
N VAL A 244 14.62 10.31 15.90
CA VAL A 244 14.56 11.03 14.61
C VAL A 244 15.34 12.33 14.73
N ILE A 245 15.07 13.11 15.78
CA ILE A 245 15.75 14.40 16.03
C ILE A 245 17.26 14.19 16.17
N SER A 246 17.66 13.19 16.95
CA SER A 246 19.08 12.92 17.24
C SER A 246 19.84 12.29 16.07
N SER A 247 19.17 11.87 14.99
CA SER A 247 19.87 11.28 13.85
C SER A 247 20.56 12.32 12.96
N ASN A 248 20.14 13.59 13.04
CA ASN A 248 20.59 14.68 12.17
C ASN A 248 20.42 14.40 10.66
N ASP A 249 19.58 13.42 10.30
CA ASP A 249 19.27 13.12 8.90
C ASP A 249 18.37 14.20 8.26
N TYR A 250 17.55 14.85 9.08
CA TYR A 250 16.53 15.83 8.68
C TYR A 250 16.87 17.23 9.18
N VAL A 251 16.46 18.25 8.43
CA VAL A 251 16.61 19.66 8.82
C VAL A 251 15.35 20.42 8.48
N LEU A 252 14.92 21.32 9.35
CA LEU A 252 13.80 22.22 9.07
C LEU A 252 14.18 23.15 7.92
N ASN A 253 13.27 23.34 6.96
CA ASN A 253 13.48 24.30 5.91
C ASN A 253 13.42 25.72 6.48
N THR A 254 14.33 26.58 6.04
CA THR A 254 14.39 27.97 6.49
C THR A 254 13.29 28.82 5.86
N ASP A 255 12.81 28.43 4.67
CA ASP A 255 11.65 29.04 4.02
C ASP A 255 10.45 28.10 4.12
N TYR A 256 9.48 28.48 4.94
CA TYR A 256 8.24 27.75 5.11
C TYR A 256 7.44 27.65 3.80
N LEU A 257 7.41 28.71 2.98
CA LEU A 257 6.59 28.73 1.76
C LEU A 257 7.17 27.85 0.67
N GLU A 258 8.49 27.71 0.61
CA GLU A 258 9.17 26.83 -0.33
C GLU A 258 8.71 25.38 -0.20
N MET A 259 8.29 24.97 1.00
CA MET A 259 7.83 23.60 1.27
C MET A 259 6.59 23.19 0.48
N PHE A 260 5.82 24.16 0.01
CA PHE A 260 4.60 23.96 -0.77
C PHE A 260 4.82 24.21 -2.27
N LEU A 261 6.07 24.42 -2.69
CA LEU A 261 6.48 24.60 -4.08
C LEU A 261 7.26 23.37 -4.58
N ARG A 262 7.35 23.22 -5.91
CA ARG A 262 8.14 22.13 -6.53
C ARG A 262 9.61 22.14 -6.11
N THR A 263 10.16 23.32 -5.83
CA THR A 263 11.53 23.46 -5.34
C THR A 263 11.74 22.83 -3.96
N GLY A 264 10.69 22.72 -3.14
CA GLY A 264 10.70 22.07 -1.84
C GLY A 264 10.45 20.56 -1.85
N GLU A 265 10.19 19.92 -3.01
CA GLU A 265 9.92 18.47 -3.10
C GLU A 265 11.11 17.62 -2.63
N THR A 266 12.33 18.16 -2.67
CA THR A 266 13.56 17.48 -2.21
C THR A 266 14.05 17.97 -0.85
N SER A 267 13.23 18.74 -0.12
CA SER A 267 13.59 19.24 1.19
C SER A 267 13.97 18.12 2.15
N ARG A 268 14.99 18.40 2.96
CA ARG A 268 15.45 17.52 4.03
C ARG A 268 14.53 17.54 5.25
N GLU A 269 13.47 18.34 5.24
CA GLU A 269 12.42 18.30 6.28
C GLU A 269 11.48 17.11 6.06
N HIS A 270 11.35 16.64 4.82
CA HIS A 270 10.47 15.52 4.48
C HIS A 270 10.99 14.20 5.06
N ILE A 271 10.24 13.65 6.01
CA ILE A 271 10.57 12.34 6.62
C ILE A 271 10.11 11.18 5.72
N PHE A 272 8.87 11.28 5.21
CA PHE A 272 8.28 10.33 4.28
C PHE A 272 7.24 11.02 3.41
N GLN A 273 7.35 10.88 2.10
CA GLN A 273 6.48 11.49 1.11
C GLN A 273 6.23 10.50 -0.05
N VAL A 274 5.05 10.58 -0.65
CA VAL A 274 4.60 9.74 -1.78
C VAL A 274 3.85 10.59 -2.78
#